data_AF-A0A5C1A9V1-F1
#
_entry.id   AF-A0A5C1A9V1-F1
#
_cell.length_a   1.000
_cell.length_b   1.000
_cell.length_c   1.000
_cell.angle_alpha   90.00
_cell.angle_beta   90.00
_cell.angle_gamma   90.00
#
_symmetry.space_group_name_H-M   'P 1'
#
loop_
_entity.id
_entity.type
_entity.pdbx_description
1 polymer ?
#
loop_
_entity_poly.entity_id
_entity_poly.type
_entity_poly.pdbx_seq_one_letter_code
_entity_poly.pdbx_strand_id
1 'polypeptide(L)'
;MHTKTTTALATFDDLVHYVRATLCQRDNLDYDLTPFVRTPLKRRDELWGYAFHVEGPRMLRTSAVWSAKDDKILFYNSVGERFHDVHLTESPDLVVHEPAGN
;
A
#
# COMPACT_ATOMS: atom_id res chain seq x y z
N MET A 1 12.98 16.01 -4.08
CA MET A 1 13.89 15.00 -3.47
C MET A 1 13.07 13.72 -3.32
N HIS A 2 13.26 12.71 -4.18
CA HIS A 2 12.63 11.41 -3.95
C HIS A 2 13.35 10.72 -2.79
N THR A 3 12.60 10.25 -1.81
CA THR A 3 13.12 9.54 -0.65
C THR A 3 12.92 8.05 -0.88
N LYS A 4 14.04 7.32 -0.95
CA LYS A 4 14.11 5.87 -1.01
C LYS A 4 14.30 5.33 0.39
N THR A 5 13.38 4.50 0.85
CA THR A 5 13.50 3.77 2.11
C THR A 5 13.56 2.28 1.82
N THR A 6 14.23 1.53 2.69
CA THR A 6 14.24 0.07 2.61
C THR A 6 13.76 -0.49 3.95
N THR A 7 12.82 -1.43 3.93
CA THR A 7 12.28 -2.06 5.14
C THR A 7 11.95 -3.54 4.91
N ALA A 8 11.89 -4.34 5.96
CA ALA A 8 11.48 -5.75 5.89
C ALA A 8 10.04 -5.89 6.39
N LEU A 9 9.14 -6.43 5.56
CA LEU A 9 7.74 -6.66 5.92
C LEU A 9 7.41 -8.13 5.62
N ALA A 10 7.62 -8.98 6.62
CA ALA A 10 7.40 -10.43 6.50
C ALA A 10 5.93 -10.79 6.22
N THR A 11 4.99 -9.98 6.73
CA THR A 11 3.56 -10.28 6.65
C THR A 11 2.76 -9.18 5.94
N PHE A 12 1.63 -9.58 5.36
CA PHE A 12 0.73 -8.65 4.69
C PHE A 12 0.11 -7.64 5.67
N ASP A 13 -0.07 -8.04 6.93
CA ASP A 13 -0.54 -7.14 7.99
C ASP A 13 0.48 -6.05 8.30
N ASP A 14 1.76 -6.42 8.46
CA ASP A 14 2.87 -5.45 8.62
C ASP A 14 2.91 -4.47 7.45
N LEU A 15 2.75 -4.97 6.22
CA LEU A 15 2.70 -4.13 5.03
C LEU A 15 1.54 -3.13 5.09
N VAL A 16 0.35 -3.60 5.41
CA VAL A 16 -0.83 -2.75 5.52
C VAL A 16 -0.66 -1.71 6.61
N HIS A 17 -0.19 -2.11 7.80
CA HIS A 17 0.06 -1.21 8.91
C HIS A 17 1.11 -0.17 8.57
N TYR A 18 2.22 -0.57 7.95
CA TYR A 18 3.28 0.33 7.51
C TYR A 18 2.78 1.34 6.46
N VAL A 19 2.05 0.88 5.44
CA VAL A 19 1.46 1.75 4.42
C VAL A 19 0.47 2.72 5.04
N ARG A 20 -0.48 2.24 5.86
CA ARG A 20 -1.48 3.07 6.52
C ARG A 20 -0.84 4.09 7.46
N ALA A 21 0.15 3.70 8.26
CA ALA A 21 0.89 4.59 9.15
C ALA A 21 1.64 5.67 8.35
N THR A 22 2.30 5.29 7.25
CA THR A 22 3.00 6.24 6.38
C THR A 22 2.04 7.26 5.75
N LEU A 23 0.88 6.79 5.27
CA LEU A 23 -0.15 7.64 4.70
C LEU A 23 -0.76 8.59 5.76
N CYS A 24 -1.08 8.07 6.95
CA CYS A 24 -1.62 8.89 8.03
C CYS A 24 -0.61 9.91 8.53
N GLN A 25 0.65 9.53 8.71
CA GLN A 25 1.70 10.45 9.14
C GLN A 25 1.96 11.55 8.09
N ARG A 26 1.82 11.23 6.80
CA ARG A 26 2.02 12.19 5.71
C ARG A 26 0.98 13.31 5.71
N ASP A 27 -0.30 12.95 5.84
CA ASP A 27 -1.43 13.88 5.76
C ASP A 27 -1.95 14.29 7.16
N ASN A 28 -1.21 13.90 8.21
CA ASN A 28 -1.56 14.07 9.62
C ASN A 28 -3.00 13.60 9.93
N LEU A 29 -3.34 12.44 9.37
CA LEU A 29 -4.65 11.82 9.48
C LEU A 29 -4.74 10.94 10.72
N ASP A 30 -5.96 10.79 11.21
CA ASP A 30 -6.24 9.94 12.35
C ASP A 30 -6.26 8.48 11.91
N TYR A 31 -5.36 7.67 12.46
CA TYR A 31 -5.20 6.28 12.06
C TYR A 31 -6.52 5.53 12.15
N ASP A 32 -7.28 5.71 13.22
CA ASP A 32 -8.51 4.95 13.50
C ASP A 32 -9.72 5.43 12.69
N LEU A 33 -9.84 6.75 12.48
CA LEU A 33 -11.01 7.37 11.83
C LEU A 33 -10.88 7.44 10.30
N THR A 34 -9.68 7.24 9.77
CA THR A 34 -9.43 7.41 8.33
C THR A 34 -9.83 6.15 7.56
N PRO A 35 -10.74 6.27 6.58
CA PRO A 35 -11.08 5.15 5.71
C PRO A 35 -9.86 4.74 4.88
N PHE A 36 -9.47 3.48 5.04
CA PHE A 36 -8.36 2.86 4.34
C PHE A 36 -8.88 1.78 3.41
N VAL A 37 -8.81 2.04 2.11
CA VAL A 37 -9.30 1.13 1.07
C VAL A 37 -8.13 0.37 0.48
N ARG A 38 -8.32 -0.94 0.31
CA ARG A 38 -7.32 -1.87 -0.25
C ARG A 38 -7.93 -2.55 -1.45
N THR A 39 -7.31 -2.38 -2.60
CA THR A 39 -7.75 -2.95 -3.86
C THR A 39 -6.70 -3.97 -4.31
N PRO A 40 -7.01 -5.28 -4.33
CA PRO A 40 -6.11 -6.27 -4.88
C PRO A 40 -5.91 -6.04 -6.38
N LEU A 41 -4.66 -6.01 -6.82
CA LEU A 41 -4.30 -5.92 -8.24
C LEU A 41 -4.08 -7.33 -8.77
N LYS A 42 -5.08 -7.90 -9.44
CA LYS A 42 -4.99 -9.20 -10.09
C LYS A 42 -4.80 -9.05 -11.60
N ARG A 43 -3.87 -9.81 -12.18
CA ARG A 43 -3.64 -9.86 -13.62
C ARG A 43 -3.58 -11.32 -14.07
N ARG A 44 -4.49 -11.72 -14.96
CA ARG A 44 -4.60 -13.11 -15.47
C ARG A 44 -4.63 -14.14 -14.33
N ASP A 45 -5.56 -13.95 -13.41
CA ASP A 45 -5.78 -14.82 -12.23
C ASP A 45 -4.71 -14.71 -11.12
N GLU A 46 -3.52 -14.23 -11.45
CA GLU A 46 -2.44 -14.04 -10.48
C GLU A 46 -2.55 -12.68 -9.76
N LEU A 47 -2.37 -12.67 -8.45
CA LEU A 47 -2.26 -11.45 -7.67
C LEU A 47 -0.87 -10.84 -7.91
N TRP A 48 -0.81 -9.57 -8.30
CA TRP A 48 0.43 -8.87 -8.64
C TRP A 48 0.81 -7.83 -7.58
N GLY A 49 -0.13 -7.50 -6.70
CA GLY A 49 0.08 -6.56 -5.62
C GLY A 49 -1.24 -5.99 -5.10
N TYR A 50 -1.14 -4.86 -4.39
CA TYR A 50 -2.29 -4.16 -3.84
C TYR A 50 -2.14 -2.65 -4.03
N ALA A 51 -3.23 -2.02 -4.43
CA ALA A 51 -3.38 -0.58 -4.35
C ALA A 51 -4.08 -0.23 -3.03
N PHE A 52 -3.54 0.76 -2.33
CA PHE A 52 -4.02 1.28 -1.08
C PHE A 52 -4.36 2.75 -1.27
N HIS A 53 -5.43 3.23 -0.66
CA HIS A 53 -5.67 4.66 -0.58
C HIS A 53 -6.36 5.01 0.72
N VAL A 54 -6.03 6.20 1.21
CA VAL A 54 -6.72 6.85 2.31
C VAL A 54 -7.47 8.06 1.78
N GLU A 55 -8.65 8.30 2.34
CA GLU A 55 -9.42 9.51 2.07
C GLU A 55 -9.44 10.35 3.34
N GLY A 56 -8.67 11.44 3.32
CA GLY A 56 -8.58 12.38 4.41
C GLY A 56 -9.69 13.45 4.38
N PRO A 57 -9.89 14.17 5.49
CA PRO A 57 -10.73 15.35 5.50
C PRO A 57 -10.14 16.40 4.56
N ARG A 58 -10.99 17.09 3.79
CA ARG A 58 -10.62 18.11 2.77
C ARG A 58 -10.16 17.57 1.40
N MET A 59 -10.68 16.41 0.98
CA MET A 59 -10.45 15.89 -0.39
C MET A 59 -8.98 15.48 -0.64
N LEU A 60 -8.19 15.33 0.43
CA LEU A 60 -6.86 14.74 0.37
C LEU A 60 -7.02 13.24 0.14
N ARG A 61 -6.49 12.76 -0.98
CA ARG A 61 -6.49 11.34 -1.32
C ARG A 61 -5.07 10.91 -1.56
N THR A 62 -4.47 10.22 -0.60
CA THR A 62 -3.10 9.73 -0.75
C THR A 62 -3.16 8.24 -1.00
N SER A 63 -2.43 7.81 -2.01
CA SER A 63 -2.51 6.44 -2.51
C SER A 63 -1.13 5.79 -2.44
N ALA A 64 -1.09 4.50 -2.17
CA ALA A 64 0.13 3.71 -2.26
C ALA A 64 -0.13 2.47 -3.11
N VAL A 65 0.85 2.03 -3.88
CA VAL A 65 0.77 0.81 -4.67
C VAL A 65 1.92 -0.07 -4.26
N TRP A 66 1.59 -1.22 -3.71
CA TRP A 66 2.56 -2.28 -3.48
C TRP A 66 2.57 -3.25 -4.65
N SER A 67 3.77 -3.58 -5.12
CA SER A 67 4.04 -4.61 -6.12
C SER A 67 4.78 -5.76 -5.44
N ALA A 68 4.15 -6.92 -5.37
CA ALA A 68 4.77 -8.13 -4.82
C ALA A 68 5.87 -8.68 -5.73
N LYS A 69 5.78 -8.41 -7.03
CA LYS A 69 6.79 -8.85 -8.02
C LYS A 69 8.09 -8.05 -7.97
N ASP A 70 8.00 -6.79 -7.58
CA ASP A 70 9.11 -5.86 -7.55
C ASP A 70 9.57 -5.55 -6.11
N ASP A 71 8.92 -6.19 -5.12
CA ASP A 71 9.17 -6.00 -3.69
C ASP A 71 9.27 -4.52 -3.35
N LYS A 72 8.32 -3.72 -3.82
CA LYS A 72 8.37 -2.27 -3.60
C LYS A 72 6.99 -1.67 -3.45
N ILE A 73 6.93 -0.61 -2.67
CA ILE A 73 5.76 0.20 -2.41
C ILE A 73 6.03 1.60 -2.96
N LEU A 74 5.13 2.06 -3.82
CA LEU A 74 5.17 3.38 -4.44
C LEU A 74 4.08 4.23 -3.80
N PHE A 75 4.45 5.36 -3.20
CA PHE A 75 3.49 6.28 -2.61
C PHE A 75 3.27 7.49 -3.52
N TYR A 76 2.00 7.80 -3.73
CA TYR A 76 1.48 8.86 -4.57
C TYR A 76 0.72 9.87 -3.70
N ASN A 77 0.99 11.15 -3.93
CA ASN A 77 0.26 12.23 -3.27
C ASN A 77 -1.14 12.41 -3.90
N SER A 78 -1.93 13.33 -3.36
CA SER A 78 -3.26 13.67 -3.90
C SER A 78 -3.25 14.32 -5.28
N VAL A 79 -2.08 14.68 -5.80
CA VAL A 79 -1.88 15.21 -7.16
C VAL A 79 -1.50 14.08 -8.13
N GLY A 80 -1.32 12.84 -7.65
CA GLY A 80 -0.89 11.69 -8.45
C GLY A 80 0.61 11.62 -8.69
N GLU A 81 1.40 12.46 -8.03
CA GLU A 81 2.85 12.46 -8.13
C GLU A 81 3.47 11.48 -7.12
N ARG A 82 4.42 10.67 -7.59
CA ARG A 82 5.21 9.81 -6.71
C ARG A 82 6.11 10.66 -5.85
N PHE A 83 6.02 10.53 -4.52
CA PHE A 83 6.87 11.29 -3.58
C PHE A 83 7.79 10.40 -2.75
N HIS A 84 7.39 9.15 -2.51
CA HIS A 84 8.14 8.21 -1.67
C HIS A 84 8.13 6.82 -2.30
N ASP A 85 9.24 6.13 -2.19
CA ASP A 85 9.33 4.73 -2.58
C ASP A 85 10.04 3.92 -1.51
N VAL A 86 9.47 2.75 -1.25
CA VAL A 86 9.93 1.85 -0.21
C VAL A 86 10.24 0.52 -0.86
N HIS A 87 11.48 0.09 -0.75
CA HIS A 87 11.89 -1.24 -1.16
C HIS A 87 11.72 -2.20 0.01
N LEU A 88 11.13 -3.35 -0.28
CA LEU A 88 10.94 -4.44 0.67
C LEU A 88 12.11 -5.40 0.50
N THR A 89 12.93 -5.53 1.54
CA THR A 89 13.95 -6.60 1.58
C THR A 89 13.34 -7.96 1.86
N GLU A 90 12.18 -7.96 2.50
CA GLU A 90 11.36 -9.13 2.78
C GLU A 90 9.93 -8.73 2.48
N SER A 91 9.28 -9.46 1.58
CA SER A 91 7.93 -9.20 1.11
C SER A 91 7.02 -10.34 1.53
N PRO A 92 5.75 -10.04 1.86
CA PRO A 92 4.83 -11.07 2.27
C PRO A 92 4.38 -11.89 1.07
N ASP A 93 4.27 -13.21 1.27
CA ASP A 93 3.65 -14.09 0.29
C ASP A 93 2.22 -13.64 -0.02
N LEU A 94 1.94 -13.55 -1.32
CA LEU A 94 0.59 -13.29 -1.81
C LEU A 94 -0.25 -14.55 -1.63
N VAL A 95 -0.81 -14.74 -0.44
CA VAL A 95 -1.78 -15.80 -0.22
C VAL A 95 -3.08 -15.43 -0.95
N VAL A 96 -3.20 -15.90 -2.19
CA VAL A 96 -4.47 -15.90 -2.91
C VAL A 96 -5.38 -16.87 -2.19
N HIS A 97 -6.18 -16.37 -1.25
CA HIS A 97 -7.30 -17.16 -0.75
C HIS A 97 -8.39 -17.13 -1.84
N GLU A 98 -8.32 -18.04 -2.81
CA GLU A 98 -9.49 -18.41 -3.60
C GLU A 98 -10.55 -18.97 -2.63
N PRO A 99 -11.75 -18.36 -2.51
CA PRO A 99 -12.86 -19.12 -1.97
C PRO A 99 -13.21 -20.18 -3.02
N ALA A 100 -13.12 -21.44 -2.61
CA ALA A 100 -13.50 -22.59 -3.41
C ALA A 100 -14.83 -22.36 -4.14
N GLY A 101 -14.83 -22.70 -5.44
CA GLY A 101 -15.99 -22.54 -6.30
C GLY A 101 -17.22 -23.30 -5.81
N ASN A 102 -18.38 -22.83 -6.27
CA ASN A 102 -19.62 -23.59 -6.33
C ASN A 102 -20.27 -23.39 -7.70
#